data_AF-A0A0F4REC8-F1
#
_entry.id   AF-A0A0F4REC8-F1
#
_cell.length_a   1.000
_cell.length_b   1.000
_cell.length_c   1.000
_cell.angle_alpha   90.00
_cell.angle_beta   90.00
_cell.angle_gamma   90.00
#
_symmetry.space_group_name_H-M   'P 1'
#
loop_
_entity.id
_entity.type
_entity.pdbx_description
1 polymer ?
#
loop_
_entity_poly.entity_id
_entity_poly.type
_entity_poly.pdbx_seq_one_letter_code
_entity_poly.pdbx_strand_id
1 'polypeptide(L)'
;MNSYEQKQARRKQRLLDAAKKQDAKAQAAYNASDMSENATGIPFGQPILVGHHSERRHRKAIERAHRAMDRCVSHSKRAEDLRTKADAVGQGGISSDDPEAIEKLKARVADLELSQENMKAANKIIRTYRRLDVNRDSTGPDTDAYLSAMSDIASHFDEAVARRLIDPDQRIQPGFPSYSLQNNNAKIKRLKDRIAELEKAAEQETKRHVFAGICDVVENVEINRLQSIFEGKPDASTRQILKDHAFRWAPSQNAWQRQLTNAARHSANMVIRALRESNA
;
A
#
# COMPACT_ATOMS: atom_id res chain seq x y z
N MET A 1 17.90 6.39 3.25
CA MET A 1 16.86 5.34 3.16
C MET A 1 16.87 4.54 4.44
N ASN A 2 15.82 4.67 5.25
CA ASN A 2 15.70 4.01 6.55
C ASN A 2 15.52 2.48 6.38
N SER A 3 15.78 1.68 7.43
CA SER A 3 15.60 0.22 7.48
C SER A 3 14.22 -0.24 6.96
N TYR A 4 13.16 0.49 7.31
CA TYR A 4 11.80 0.19 6.83
C TYR A 4 11.68 0.38 5.31
N GLU A 5 12.19 1.49 4.78
CA GLU A 5 12.20 1.78 3.35
C GLU A 5 13.06 0.78 2.57
N GLN A 6 14.21 0.37 3.12
CA GLN A 6 15.04 -0.69 2.55
C GLN A 6 14.29 -2.02 2.47
N LYS A 7 13.49 -2.36 3.50
CA LYS A 7 12.62 -3.55 3.50
C LYS A 7 11.56 -3.46 2.41
N GLN A 8 10.94 -2.30 2.22
CA GLN A 8 9.99 -2.08 1.12
C GLN A 8 10.68 -2.19 -0.25
N ALA A 9 11.85 -1.56 -0.42
CA ALA A 9 12.64 -1.61 -1.65
C ALA A 9 13.03 -3.04 -2.02
N ARG A 10 13.53 -3.84 -1.06
CA ARG A 10 13.84 -5.26 -1.27
C ARG A 10 12.60 -6.07 -1.66
N ARG A 11 11.45 -5.80 -1.04
CA ARG A 11 10.18 -6.47 -1.41
C ARG A 11 9.77 -6.11 -2.83
N LYS A 12 9.84 -4.83 -3.22
CA LYS A 12 9.55 -4.35 -4.56
C LYS A 12 10.47 -5.02 -5.58
N GLN A 13 11.78 -5.00 -5.33
CA GLN A 13 12.77 -5.62 -6.20
C GLN A 13 12.49 -7.12 -6.41
N ARG A 14 12.22 -7.86 -5.33
CA ARG A 14 11.88 -9.28 -5.42
C ARG A 14 10.66 -9.56 -6.29
N LEU A 15 9.64 -8.69 -6.25
CA LEU A 15 8.46 -8.81 -7.10
C LEU A 15 8.79 -8.52 -8.57
N LEU A 16 9.61 -7.51 -8.83
CA LEU A 16 10.08 -7.18 -10.18
C LEU A 16 10.95 -8.31 -10.76
N ASP A 17 11.85 -8.89 -9.97
CA ASP A 17 12.66 -10.03 -10.40
C ASP A 17 11.79 -11.27 -10.68
N ALA A 18 10.74 -11.48 -9.87
CA ALA A 18 9.77 -12.52 -10.14
C ALA A 18 8.97 -12.25 -11.43
N ALA A 19 8.61 -11.01 -11.71
CA ALA A 19 7.94 -10.62 -12.95
C ALA A 19 8.83 -10.89 -14.17
N LYS A 20 10.11 -10.48 -14.12
CA LYS A 20 11.10 -10.77 -15.18
C LYS A 20 11.23 -12.27 -15.46
N LYS A 21 11.20 -13.11 -14.42
CA LYS A 21 11.19 -14.57 -14.59
C LYS A 21 9.93 -15.08 -15.28
N GLN A 22 8.76 -14.45 -15.06
CA GLN A 22 7.54 -14.80 -15.78
C GLN A 22 7.58 -14.31 -17.23
N ASP A 23 8.14 -13.13 -17.50
CA ASP A 23 8.36 -12.64 -18.87
C ASP A 23 9.24 -13.60 -19.68
N ALA A 24 10.34 -14.06 -19.08
CA ALA A 24 11.22 -15.04 -19.73
C ALA A 24 10.48 -16.36 -20.07
N LYS A 25 9.55 -16.79 -19.20
CA LYS A 25 8.71 -17.98 -19.45
C LYS A 25 7.66 -17.71 -20.52
N ALA A 26 7.07 -16.51 -20.54
CA ALA A 26 6.13 -16.10 -21.58
C ALA A 26 6.83 -16.10 -22.95
N GLN A 27 8.02 -15.49 -23.04
CA GLN A 27 8.81 -15.47 -24.27
C GLN A 27 9.20 -16.87 -24.73
N ALA A 28 9.64 -17.74 -23.82
CA ALA A 28 9.95 -19.13 -24.15
C ALA A 28 8.71 -19.89 -24.65
N ALA A 29 7.54 -19.66 -24.04
CA ALA A 29 6.29 -20.26 -24.47
C ALA A 29 5.82 -19.72 -25.84
N TYR A 30 6.00 -18.43 -26.09
CA TYR A 30 5.75 -17.81 -27.40
C TYR A 30 6.64 -18.43 -28.48
N ASN A 31 7.95 -18.53 -28.24
CA ASN A 31 8.87 -19.19 -29.16
C ASN A 31 8.48 -20.66 -29.40
N ALA A 32 8.00 -21.37 -28.37
CA ALA A 32 7.53 -22.76 -28.50
C ALA A 32 6.19 -22.89 -29.25
N SER A 33 5.44 -21.79 -29.41
CA SER A 33 4.21 -21.75 -30.21
C SER A 33 4.48 -21.63 -31.72
N ASP A 34 5.75 -21.54 -32.13
CA ASP A 34 6.12 -21.43 -33.52
C ASP A 34 5.55 -22.58 -34.37
N MET A 35 4.83 -22.17 -35.41
CA MET A 35 4.18 -23.00 -36.41
C MET A 35 4.85 -22.86 -37.78
N SER A 36 6.02 -22.22 -37.85
CA SER A 36 6.83 -22.15 -39.06
C SER A 36 7.10 -23.54 -39.64
N GLU A 37 7.31 -23.59 -40.95
CA GLU A 37 7.66 -24.83 -41.64
C GLU A 37 8.94 -25.44 -41.06
N ASN A 38 9.93 -24.63 -40.66
CA ASN A 38 11.14 -25.12 -40.01
C ASN A 38 10.85 -25.80 -38.65
N ALA A 39 9.92 -25.26 -37.86
CA ALA A 39 9.59 -25.79 -36.55
C ALA A 39 8.66 -27.02 -36.61
N THR A 40 7.79 -27.11 -37.61
CA THR A 40 6.72 -28.12 -37.68
C THR A 40 6.85 -29.10 -38.83
N GLY A 41 7.60 -28.74 -39.88
CA GLY A 41 7.66 -29.42 -41.18
C GLY A 41 6.33 -29.40 -41.93
N ILE A 42 5.50 -28.39 -41.69
CA ILE A 42 4.21 -28.17 -42.35
C ILE A 42 4.31 -26.87 -43.15
N PRO A 43 4.18 -26.89 -44.49
CA PRO A 43 4.18 -25.69 -45.31
C PRO A 43 3.10 -24.70 -44.88
N PHE A 44 3.45 -23.41 -44.94
CA PHE A 44 2.53 -22.35 -44.57
C PHE A 44 1.28 -22.34 -45.46
N GLY A 45 0.09 -22.24 -44.84
CA GLY A 45 -1.20 -22.23 -45.55
C GLY A 45 -1.72 -23.60 -46.00
N GLN A 46 -1.02 -24.71 -45.72
CA GLN A 46 -1.54 -26.04 -46.01
C GLN A 46 -2.79 -26.34 -45.16
N PRO A 47 -3.93 -26.77 -45.73
CA PRO A 47 -5.08 -27.19 -44.95
C PRO A 47 -4.84 -28.55 -44.25
N ILE A 48 -5.63 -28.86 -43.22
CA ILE A 48 -5.61 -30.19 -42.60
C ILE A 48 -6.18 -31.21 -43.59
N LEU A 49 -5.32 -32.11 -44.08
CA LEU A 49 -5.71 -33.18 -44.99
C LEU A 49 -6.37 -34.33 -44.21
N VAL A 50 -7.70 -34.35 -44.15
CA VAL A 50 -8.47 -35.36 -43.42
C VAL A 50 -8.32 -36.74 -44.07
N GLY A 51 -8.02 -37.77 -43.27
CA GLY A 51 -7.80 -39.14 -43.72
C GLY A 51 -6.39 -39.43 -44.25
N HIS A 52 -5.52 -38.42 -44.37
CA HIS A 52 -4.13 -38.59 -44.80
C HIS A 52 -3.20 -38.92 -43.61
N HIS A 53 -2.10 -39.64 -43.84
CA HIS A 53 -1.17 -40.04 -42.78
C HIS A 53 -0.54 -38.85 -42.01
N SER A 54 -0.48 -37.66 -42.62
CA SER A 54 0.03 -36.43 -42.00
C SER A 54 -0.98 -35.69 -41.11
N GLU A 55 -2.26 -36.07 -41.16
CA GLU A 55 -3.35 -35.40 -40.41
C GLU A 55 -3.05 -35.31 -38.92
N ARG A 56 -2.67 -36.45 -38.31
CA ARG A 56 -2.41 -36.56 -36.88
C ARG A 56 -1.26 -35.66 -36.44
N ARG A 57 -0.22 -35.53 -37.27
CA ARG A 57 0.92 -34.64 -37.02
C ARG A 57 0.49 -33.18 -37.07
N HIS A 58 -0.31 -32.81 -38.08
CA HIS A 58 -0.80 -31.44 -38.22
C HIS A 58 -1.68 -31.01 -37.05
N ARG A 59 -2.69 -31.81 -36.68
CA ARG A 59 -3.55 -31.52 -35.52
C ARG A 59 -2.74 -31.38 -34.22
N LYS A 60 -1.78 -32.27 -33.99
CA LYS A 60 -0.87 -32.19 -32.82
C LYS A 60 0.00 -30.94 -32.83
N ALA A 61 0.47 -30.48 -33.98
CA ALA A 61 1.27 -29.26 -34.08
C ALA A 61 0.45 -28.03 -33.69
N ILE A 62 -0.77 -27.91 -34.22
CA ILE A 62 -1.73 -26.85 -33.86
C ILE A 62 -2.03 -26.90 -32.36
N GLU A 63 -2.37 -28.07 -31.82
CA GLU A 63 -2.68 -28.24 -30.40
C GLU A 63 -1.50 -27.85 -29.50
N ARG A 64 -0.28 -28.25 -29.87
CA ARG A 64 0.96 -27.87 -29.15
C ARG A 64 1.15 -26.35 -29.16
N ALA A 65 0.96 -25.70 -30.31
CA ALA A 65 1.10 -24.26 -30.46
C ALA A 65 0.02 -23.51 -29.65
N HIS A 66 -1.23 -23.95 -29.71
CA HIS A 66 -2.32 -23.41 -28.88
C HIS A 66 -1.98 -23.49 -27.40
N ARG A 67 -1.62 -24.67 -26.90
CA ARG A 67 -1.24 -24.85 -25.49
C ARG A 67 -0.03 -23.99 -25.10
N ALA A 68 0.91 -23.78 -26.02
CA ALA A 68 2.07 -22.91 -25.79
C ALA A 68 1.66 -21.44 -25.71
N MET A 69 0.73 -21.00 -26.57
CA MET A 69 0.17 -19.65 -26.52
C MET A 69 -0.64 -19.41 -25.25
N ASP A 70 -1.44 -20.38 -24.80
CA ASP A 70 -2.17 -20.30 -23.53
C ASP A 70 -1.21 -20.10 -22.34
N ARG A 71 -0.09 -20.85 -22.34
CA ARG A 71 0.98 -20.67 -21.35
C ARG A 71 1.63 -19.29 -21.45
N CYS A 72 1.89 -18.80 -22.67
CA CYS A 72 2.43 -17.47 -22.90
C CYS A 72 1.53 -16.39 -22.25
N VAL A 73 0.24 -16.40 -22.59
CA VAL A 73 -0.75 -15.45 -22.05
C VAL A 73 -0.83 -15.55 -20.52
N SER A 74 -0.88 -16.77 -19.98
CA SER A 74 -0.89 -17.01 -18.53
C SER A 74 0.35 -16.43 -17.82
N HIS A 75 1.54 -16.65 -18.38
CA HIS A 75 2.78 -16.10 -17.85
C HIS A 75 2.85 -14.57 -17.96
N SER A 76 2.42 -13.98 -19.08
CA SER A 76 2.34 -12.53 -19.26
C SER A 76 1.41 -11.87 -18.25
N LYS A 77 0.20 -12.43 -18.06
CA LYS A 77 -0.74 -11.94 -17.04
C LYS A 77 -0.15 -12.03 -15.64
N ARG A 78 0.55 -13.13 -15.33
CA ARG A 78 1.24 -13.31 -14.05
C ARG A 78 2.35 -12.28 -13.83
N ALA A 79 3.08 -11.90 -14.89
CA ALA A 79 4.11 -10.87 -14.83
C ALA A 79 3.50 -9.50 -14.54
N GLU A 80 2.40 -9.14 -15.20
CA GLU A 80 1.65 -7.90 -14.97
C GLU A 80 1.09 -7.80 -13.55
N ASP A 81 0.48 -8.88 -13.04
CA ASP A 81 0.03 -8.96 -11.65
C ASP A 81 1.17 -8.68 -10.65
N LEU A 82 2.36 -9.21 -10.94
CA LEU A 82 3.54 -9.02 -10.09
C LEU A 82 4.06 -7.58 -10.14
N ARG A 83 4.04 -6.95 -11.32
CA ARG A 83 4.38 -5.52 -11.48
C ARG A 83 3.39 -4.62 -10.74
N THR A 84 2.09 -4.86 -10.91
CA THR A 84 1.03 -4.16 -10.18
C THR A 84 1.24 -4.27 -8.66
N LYS A 85 1.57 -5.47 -8.18
CA LYS A 85 1.91 -5.67 -6.76
C LYS A 85 3.18 -4.94 -6.33
N ALA A 86 4.17 -4.80 -7.22
CA ALA A 86 5.41 -4.09 -6.97
C ALA A 86 5.17 -2.56 -6.88
N ASP A 87 4.31 -2.02 -7.74
CA ASP A 87 3.95 -0.60 -7.74
C ASP A 87 3.11 -0.21 -6.53
N ALA A 88 2.27 -1.13 -6.04
CA ALA A 88 1.53 -0.96 -4.79
C ALA A 88 2.43 -0.97 -3.52
N VAL A 89 3.68 -1.44 -3.60
CA VAL A 89 4.59 -1.41 -2.44
C VAL A 89 4.95 0.03 -2.11
N GLY A 90 4.65 0.45 -0.88
CA GLY A 90 4.96 1.80 -0.38
C GLY A 90 3.86 2.83 -0.64
N GLN A 91 2.81 2.49 -1.39
CA GLN A 91 1.64 3.36 -1.64
C GLN A 91 0.63 3.36 -0.47
N GLY A 92 0.86 2.52 0.54
CA GLY A 92 0.03 2.51 1.75
C GLY A 92 0.26 3.76 2.60
N GLY A 93 -0.60 3.96 3.60
CA GLY A 93 -0.37 5.00 4.60
C GLY A 93 0.92 4.77 5.40
N ILE A 94 1.36 5.82 6.11
CA ILE A 94 2.54 5.78 7.00
C ILE A 94 2.37 4.62 7.99
N SER A 95 3.32 3.71 8.01
CA SER A 95 3.29 2.47 8.80
C SER A 95 3.85 2.71 10.19
N SER A 96 3.31 2.07 11.23
CA SER A 96 3.87 2.12 12.58
C SER A 96 5.22 1.40 12.74
N ASP A 97 5.58 0.57 11.75
CA ASP A 97 6.91 -0.06 11.66
C ASP A 97 7.99 0.87 11.07
N ASP A 98 7.62 2.06 10.59
CA ASP A 98 8.59 3.05 10.11
C ASP A 98 9.15 3.84 11.32
N PRO A 99 10.47 3.88 11.57
CA PRO A 99 11.02 4.63 12.69
C PRO A 99 10.70 6.13 12.61
N GLU A 100 10.55 6.66 11.40
CA GLU A 100 10.21 8.07 11.15
C GLU A 100 8.68 8.28 11.08
N ALA A 101 7.86 7.29 11.47
CA ALA A 101 6.41 7.38 11.35
C ALA A 101 5.83 8.62 12.06
N ILE A 102 6.30 8.90 13.27
CA ILE A 102 5.82 10.03 14.08
C ILE A 102 6.19 11.35 13.39
N GLU A 103 7.42 11.49 12.89
CA GLU A 103 7.87 12.70 12.19
C GLU A 103 7.10 12.93 10.90
N LYS A 104 6.93 11.88 10.07
CA LYS A 104 6.14 11.94 8.83
C LYS A 104 4.68 12.29 9.10
N LEU A 105 4.09 11.78 10.18
CA LEU A 105 2.74 12.12 10.58
C LEU A 105 2.64 13.58 11.07
N LYS A 106 3.61 14.06 11.86
CA LYS A 106 3.68 15.46 12.32
C LYS A 106 3.80 16.44 11.14
N ALA A 107 4.67 16.16 10.18
CA ALA A 107 4.78 16.94 8.95
C ALA A 107 3.46 16.97 8.18
N ARG A 108 2.80 15.81 8.04
CA ARG A 108 1.49 15.73 7.38
C ARG A 108 0.40 16.53 8.11
N VAL A 109 0.43 16.55 9.44
CA VAL A 109 -0.48 17.37 10.26
C VAL A 109 -0.23 18.84 10.02
N ALA A 110 1.03 19.28 10.02
CA ALA A 110 1.41 20.67 9.76
C ALA A 110 0.92 21.15 8.38
N ASP A 111 1.09 20.32 7.33
CA ASP A 111 0.58 20.63 5.98
C ASP A 111 -0.95 20.82 5.97
N LEU A 112 -1.67 19.95 6.68
CA LEU A 112 -3.13 20.00 6.76
C LEU A 112 -3.61 21.20 7.58
N GLU A 113 -2.89 21.57 8.63
CA GLU A 113 -3.15 22.77 9.44
C GLU A 113 -2.92 24.04 8.63
N LEU A 114 -1.79 24.13 7.91
CA LEU A 114 -1.53 25.23 6.99
C LEU A 114 -2.62 25.34 5.92
N SER A 115 -3.00 24.22 5.30
CA SER A 115 -4.12 24.19 4.35
C SER A 115 -5.44 24.67 4.98
N GLN A 116 -5.70 24.31 6.24
CA GLN A 116 -6.88 24.75 6.97
C GLN A 116 -6.90 26.26 7.19
N GLU A 117 -5.77 26.84 7.58
CA GLU A 117 -5.61 28.28 7.78
C GLU A 117 -5.75 29.03 6.46
N ASN A 118 -5.12 28.55 5.40
CA ASN A 118 -5.22 29.13 4.06
C ASN A 118 -6.67 29.14 3.56
N MET A 119 -7.40 28.04 3.71
CA MET A 119 -8.81 27.97 3.32
C MET A 119 -9.69 28.94 4.12
N LYS A 120 -9.44 29.09 5.43
CA LYS A 120 -10.17 30.05 6.28
C LYS A 120 -9.86 31.50 5.90
N ALA A 121 -8.59 31.82 5.67
CA ALA A 121 -8.15 33.14 5.24
C ALA A 121 -8.76 33.51 3.88
N ALA A 122 -8.70 32.60 2.91
CA ALA A 122 -9.31 32.78 1.60
C ALA A 122 -10.82 33.02 1.71
N ASN A 123 -11.54 32.23 2.49
CA ASN A 123 -12.98 32.41 2.71
C ASN A 123 -13.31 33.78 3.35
N LYS A 124 -12.45 34.27 4.24
CA LYS A 124 -12.60 35.61 4.84
C LYS A 124 -12.45 36.69 3.77
N ILE A 125 -11.43 36.61 2.93
CA ILE A 125 -11.18 37.55 1.82
C ILE A 125 -12.35 37.54 0.83
N ILE A 126 -12.74 36.36 0.35
CA ILE A 126 -13.84 36.18 -0.61
C ILE A 126 -15.14 36.79 -0.08
N ARG A 127 -15.45 36.59 1.21
CA ARG A 127 -16.64 37.19 1.82
C ARG A 127 -16.60 38.72 1.85
N THR A 128 -15.41 39.32 2.00
CA THR A 128 -15.24 40.78 1.97
C THR A 128 -15.40 41.32 0.56
N TYR A 129 -14.66 40.78 -0.41
CA TYR A 129 -14.64 41.30 -1.77
C TYR A 129 -15.94 41.03 -2.54
N ARG A 130 -16.67 39.95 -2.22
CA ARG A 130 -18.03 39.78 -2.75
C ARG A 130 -19.03 40.83 -2.28
N ARG A 131 -18.81 41.46 -1.12
CA ARG A 131 -19.65 42.60 -0.70
C ARG A 131 -19.34 43.87 -1.48
N LEU A 132 -18.17 43.92 -2.13
CA LEU A 132 -17.75 44.97 -3.05
C LEU A 132 -18.10 44.62 -4.51
N ASP A 133 -18.94 43.60 -4.73
CA ASP A 133 -19.40 43.15 -6.04
C ASP A 133 -18.29 42.67 -7.00
N VAL A 134 -17.14 42.26 -6.45
CA VAL A 134 -16.06 41.60 -7.21
C VAL A 134 -16.51 40.18 -7.58
N ASN A 135 -16.36 39.82 -8.85
CA ASN A 135 -16.77 38.52 -9.42
C ASN A 135 -15.66 37.94 -10.31
N ARG A 136 -15.94 36.83 -11.03
CA ARG A 136 -14.91 36.17 -11.87
C ARG A 136 -14.41 37.09 -12.98
N ASP A 137 -15.29 37.87 -13.58
CA ASP A 137 -15.03 38.68 -14.78
C ASP A 137 -14.74 40.15 -14.45
N SER A 138 -14.80 40.53 -13.17
CA SER A 138 -14.54 41.90 -12.74
C SER A 138 -13.09 42.29 -13.02
N THR A 139 -12.90 43.57 -13.30
CA THR A 139 -11.60 44.21 -13.55
C THR A 139 -11.58 45.54 -12.82
N GLY A 140 -10.41 45.93 -12.29
CA GLY A 140 -10.23 47.20 -11.59
C GLY A 140 -9.50 47.06 -10.26
N PRO A 141 -9.32 48.17 -9.52
CA PRO A 141 -8.46 48.22 -8.35
C PRO A 141 -8.88 47.26 -7.23
N ASP A 142 -10.18 47.04 -7.04
CA ASP A 142 -10.70 46.10 -6.04
C ASP A 142 -10.44 44.63 -6.44
N THR A 143 -10.43 44.34 -7.75
CA THR A 143 -10.06 43.00 -8.24
C THR A 143 -8.56 42.77 -8.08
N ASP A 144 -7.73 43.77 -8.41
CA ASP A 144 -6.28 43.68 -8.24
C ASP A 144 -5.90 43.49 -6.76
N ALA A 145 -6.58 44.21 -5.85
CA ALA A 145 -6.43 44.06 -4.41
C ALA A 145 -6.88 42.67 -3.92
N TYR A 146 -7.97 42.12 -4.48
CA TYR A 146 -8.41 40.74 -4.20
C TYR A 146 -7.36 39.71 -4.64
N LEU A 147 -6.84 39.82 -5.86
CA LEU A 147 -5.85 38.90 -6.41
C LEU A 147 -4.54 38.94 -5.62
N SER A 148 -4.07 40.15 -5.26
CA SER A 148 -2.90 40.31 -4.40
C SER A 148 -3.12 39.63 -3.04
N ALA A 149 -4.24 39.92 -2.38
CA ALA A 149 -4.53 39.37 -1.06
C ALA A 149 -4.71 37.84 -1.06
N MET A 150 -5.18 37.25 -2.15
CA MET A 150 -5.24 35.79 -2.33
C MET A 150 -3.85 35.19 -2.53
N SER A 151 -3.02 35.81 -3.37
CA SER A 151 -1.63 35.38 -3.61
C SER A 151 -0.77 35.47 -2.36
N ASP A 152 -1.02 36.45 -1.48
CA ASP A 152 -0.31 36.63 -0.21
C ASP A 152 -0.58 35.49 0.78
N ILE A 153 -1.74 34.81 0.69
CA ILE A 153 -2.04 33.66 1.56
C ILE A 153 -1.17 32.47 1.16
N ALA A 154 -1.12 32.16 -0.13
CA ALA A 154 -0.36 31.02 -0.63
C ALA A 154 -0.06 31.17 -2.12
N SER A 155 1.14 30.75 -2.52
CA SER A 155 1.61 30.79 -3.92
C SER A 155 0.73 30.03 -4.93
N HIS A 156 -0.06 29.06 -4.47
CA HIS A 156 -0.96 28.28 -5.31
C HIS A 156 -2.36 28.90 -5.43
N PHE A 157 -2.63 30.01 -4.76
CA PHE A 157 -3.82 30.83 -4.99
C PHE A 157 -3.51 31.86 -6.07
N ASP A 158 -3.16 31.35 -7.25
CA ASP A 158 -2.95 32.14 -8.44
C ASP A 158 -4.26 32.81 -8.92
N GLU A 159 -4.15 33.68 -9.92
CA GLU A 159 -5.30 34.42 -10.45
C GLU A 159 -6.43 33.49 -10.92
N ALA A 160 -6.09 32.38 -11.59
CA ALA A 160 -7.08 31.43 -12.10
C ALA A 160 -7.86 30.76 -10.95
N VAL A 161 -7.16 30.38 -9.88
CA VAL A 161 -7.77 29.81 -8.67
C VAL A 161 -8.61 30.86 -7.94
N ALA A 162 -8.09 32.08 -7.76
CA ALA A 162 -8.80 33.16 -7.08
C ALA A 162 -10.12 33.51 -7.80
N ARG A 163 -10.07 33.74 -9.11
CA ARG A 163 -11.28 34.00 -9.93
C ARG A 163 -12.30 32.87 -9.85
N ARG A 164 -11.85 31.61 -9.81
CA ARG A 164 -12.74 30.44 -9.63
C ARG A 164 -13.35 30.39 -8.23
N LEU A 165 -12.61 30.80 -7.19
CA LEU A 165 -13.09 30.73 -5.82
C LEU A 165 -14.11 31.83 -5.51
N ILE A 166 -13.95 33.05 -6.05
CA ILE A 166 -14.90 34.15 -5.77
C ILE A 166 -16.23 33.96 -6.49
N ASP A 167 -16.22 33.40 -7.69
CA ASP A 167 -17.41 33.13 -8.49
C ASP A 167 -17.23 31.80 -9.25
N PRO A 168 -17.51 30.67 -8.59
CA PRO A 168 -17.43 29.34 -9.18
C PRO A 168 -18.63 29.09 -10.09
N ASP A 169 -18.51 28.08 -10.95
CA ASP A 169 -19.59 27.72 -11.87
C ASP A 169 -20.89 27.38 -11.12
N GLN A 170 -22.02 27.57 -11.82
CA GLN A 170 -23.36 27.40 -11.26
C GLN A 170 -23.47 26.05 -10.51
N ARG A 171 -23.96 26.10 -9.26
CA ARG A 171 -24.15 25.02 -8.26
C ARG A 171 -23.10 24.91 -7.15
N ILE A 172 -22.05 25.74 -7.14
CA ILE A 172 -21.04 25.72 -6.09
C ILE A 172 -21.12 27.03 -5.28
N GLN A 173 -20.94 26.94 -3.96
CA GLN A 173 -20.83 28.14 -3.12
C GLN A 173 -19.43 28.74 -3.25
N PRO A 174 -19.29 30.07 -3.32
CA PRO A 174 -17.98 30.70 -3.39
C PRO A 174 -17.10 30.45 -2.16
N GLY A 175 -15.80 30.37 -2.42
CA GLY A 175 -14.77 29.96 -1.50
C GLY A 175 -14.72 28.44 -1.33
N PHE A 176 -14.01 28.03 -0.29
CA PHE A 176 -13.91 26.66 0.14
C PHE A 176 -15.19 26.25 0.89
N PRO A 177 -15.90 25.21 0.43
CA PRO A 177 -17.11 24.73 1.09
C PRO A 177 -16.88 24.28 2.53
N SER A 178 -17.90 24.41 3.38
CA SER A 178 -17.85 24.04 4.80
C SER A 178 -17.46 22.58 5.02
N TYR A 179 -17.96 21.66 4.19
CA TYR A 179 -17.62 20.24 4.29
C TYR A 179 -16.12 19.98 4.04
N SER A 180 -15.45 20.78 3.22
CA SER A 180 -14.00 20.64 2.96
C SER A 180 -13.20 20.94 4.22
N LEU A 181 -13.52 22.06 4.88
CA LEU A 181 -12.93 22.46 6.17
C LEU A 181 -13.23 21.45 7.29
N GLN A 182 -14.45 20.92 7.34
CA GLN A 182 -14.85 19.90 8.33
C GLN A 182 -14.10 18.59 8.11
N ASN A 183 -14.01 18.12 6.87
CA ASN A 183 -13.29 16.91 6.51
C ASN A 183 -11.78 17.04 6.81
N ASN A 184 -11.19 18.21 6.53
CA ASN A 184 -9.80 18.47 6.84
C ASN A 184 -9.54 18.48 8.36
N ASN A 185 -10.36 19.18 9.14
CA ASN A 185 -10.31 19.14 10.61
C ASN A 185 -10.43 17.71 11.16
N ALA A 186 -11.35 16.91 10.62
CA ALA A 186 -11.50 15.52 11.03
C ALA A 186 -10.26 14.67 10.72
N LYS A 187 -9.59 14.91 9.57
CA LYS A 187 -8.31 14.28 9.24
C LYS A 187 -7.21 14.69 10.21
N ILE A 188 -7.06 15.99 10.48
CA ILE A 188 -6.09 16.53 11.45
C ILE A 188 -6.27 15.84 12.81
N LYS A 189 -7.50 15.80 13.32
CA LYS A 189 -7.80 15.15 14.61
C LYS A 189 -7.37 13.68 14.61
N ARG A 190 -7.77 12.89 13.61
CA ARG A 190 -7.40 11.47 13.51
C ARG A 190 -5.88 11.25 13.47
N LEU A 191 -5.14 12.11 12.77
CA LEU A 191 -3.68 12.00 12.70
C LEU A 191 -3.02 12.37 14.03
N LYS A 192 -3.53 13.40 14.73
CA LYS A 192 -3.07 13.74 16.09
C LYS A 192 -3.33 12.61 17.09
N ASP A 193 -4.53 12.04 17.07
CA ASP A 193 -4.88 10.89 17.91
C ASP A 193 -3.92 9.72 17.65
N ARG A 194 -3.64 9.44 16.37
CA ARG A 194 -2.69 8.40 15.96
C ARG A 194 -1.24 8.69 16.38
N ILE A 195 -0.79 9.95 16.32
CA ILE A 195 0.54 10.35 16.81
C ILE A 195 0.62 10.07 18.32
N ALA A 196 -0.39 10.48 19.09
CA ALA A 196 -0.41 10.26 20.53
C ALA A 196 -0.42 8.77 20.89
N GLU A 197 -1.11 7.93 20.11
CA GLU A 197 -1.05 6.47 20.27
C GLU A 197 0.35 5.91 20.02
N LEU A 198 1.04 6.38 18.97
CA LEU A 198 2.40 5.93 18.64
C LEU A 198 3.44 6.43 19.65
N GLU A 199 3.32 7.66 20.13
CA GLU A 199 4.18 8.22 21.19
C GLU A 199 4.02 7.42 22.48
N LYS A 200 2.77 7.18 22.93
CA LYS A 200 2.50 6.32 24.09
C LYS A 200 3.03 4.91 23.92
N ALA A 201 3.00 4.36 22.70
CA ALA A 201 3.55 3.03 22.44
C ALA A 201 5.08 3.05 22.49
N ALA A 202 5.74 4.10 22.00
CA ALA A 202 7.19 4.25 22.01
C ALA A 202 7.77 4.47 23.42
N GLU A 203 7.01 5.08 24.33
CA GLU A 203 7.37 5.24 25.75
C GLU A 203 7.26 3.94 26.57
N GLN A 204 6.65 2.88 26.03
CA GLN A 204 6.53 1.62 26.76
C GLN A 204 7.89 0.92 26.87
N GLU A 205 8.10 0.30 28.02
CA GLU A 205 9.28 -0.54 28.23
C GLU A 205 9.05 -1.94 27.65
N THR A 206 10.13 -2.52 27.13
CA THR A 206 10.14 -3.92 26.72
C THR A 206 10.00 -4.83 27.94
N LYS A 207 8.94 -5.65 27.97
CA LYS A 207 8.65 -6.57 29.07
C LYS A 207 8.93 -8.01 28.65
N ARG A 208 9.61 -8.77 29.50
CA ARG A 208 9.85 -10.20 29.34
C ARG A 208 9.14 -10.98 30.43
N HIS A 209 8.37 -11.97 30.01
CA HIS A 209 7.64 -12.86 30.90
C HIS A 209 8.03 -14.31 30.58
N VAL A 210 8.61 -15.00 31.56
CA VAL A 210 8.92 -16.42 31.47
C VAL A 210 7.65 -17.21 31.80
N PHE A 211 7.08 -17.93 30.83
CA PHE A 211 5.83 -18.65 31.05
C PHE A 211 6.07 -20.13 31.30
N ALA A 212 5.95 -20.52 32.57
CA ALA A 212 5.97 -21.91 33.04
C ALA A 212 7.18 -22.74 32.57
N GLY A 213 8.31 -22.09 32.25
CA GLY A 213 9.49 -22.75 31.68
C GLY A 213 9.30 -23.29 30.26
N ILE A 214 8.18 -23.00 29.59
CA ILE A 214 7.86 -23.50 28.24
C ILE A 214 8.40 -22.54 27.18
N CYS A 215 8.10 -21.24 27.34
CA CYS A 215 8.55 -20.20 26.42
C CYS A 215 8.63 -18.84 27.09
N ASP A 216 9.46 -17.98 26.53
CA ASP A 216 9.57 -16.58 26.92
C ASP A 216 8.70 -15.73 26.01
N VAL A 217 7.81 -14.95 26.62
CA VAL A 217 7.04 -13.95 25.90
C VAL A 217 7.66 -12.59 26.13
N VAL A 218 8.09 -11.94 25.04
CA VAL A 218 8.71 -10.62 25.04
C VAL A 218 7.78 -9.64 24.33
N GLU A 219 7.30 -8.64 25.05
CA GLU A 219 6.65 -7.46 24.47
C GLU A 219 7.76 -6.50 24.01
N ASN A 220 8.28 -6.71 22.81
CA ASN A 220 9.38 -5.92 22.26
C ASN A 220 8.84 -4.65 21.60
N VAL A 221 9.05 -3.52 22.27
CA VAL A 221 8.56 -2.21 21.84
C VAL A 221 9.38 -1.67 20.67
N GLU A 222 10.70 -1.88 20.68
CA GLU A 222 11.63 -1.35 19.67
C GLU A 222 11.30 -1.83 18.25
N ILE A 223 10.94 -3.11 18.11
CA ILE A 223 10.52 -3.68 16.81
C ILE A 223 9.00 -3.75 16.67
N ASN A 224 8.25 -3.26 17.65
CA ASN A 224 6.78 -3.31 17.71
C ASN A 224 6.23 -4.74 17.54
N ARG A 225 6.78 -5.73 18.26
CA ARG A 225 6.38 -7.14 18.19
C ARG A 225 6.16 -7.76 19.56
N LEU A 226 5.12 -8.57 19.67
CA LEU A 226 4.98 -9.55 20.74
C LEU A 226 5.60 -10.85 20.25
N GLN A 227 6.67 -11.29 20.91
CA GLN A 227 7.48 -12.44 20.53
C GLN A 227 7.29 -13.57 21.54
N SER A 228 7.24 -14.80 21.05
CA SER A 228 7.27 -16.04 21.83
C SER A 228 8.53 -16.80 21.41
N ILE A 229 9.47 -16.92 22.34
CA ILE A 229 10.80 -17.50 22.14
C ILE A 229 10.82 -18.85 22.85
N PHE A 230 11.21 -19.89 22.12
CA PHE A 230 11.28 -21.27 22.61
C PHE A 230 12.74 -21.73 22.62
N GLU A 231 13.07 -22.63 23.54
CA GLU A 231 14.35 -23.33 23.52
C GLU A 231 14.35 -24.37 22.38
N GLY A 232 14.83 -23.94 21.22
CA GLY A 232 14.85 -24.76 20.01
C GLY A 232 13.53 -24.79 19.26
N LYS A 233 13.33 -25.83 18.44
CA LYS A 233 12.17 -25.95 17.55
C LYS A 233 11.01 -26.58 18.31
N PRO A 234 9.91 -25.85 18.61
CA PRO A 234 8.75 -26.43 19.25
C PRO A 234 8.12 -27.52 18.37
N ASP A 235 7.42 -28.46 18.98
CA ASP A 235 6.79 -29.60 18.31
C ASP A 235 5.68 -29.17 17.34
N ALA A 236 5.15 -30.12 16.56
CA ALA A 236 4.16 -29.79 15.52
C ALA A 236 2.84 -29.22 16.07
N SER A 237 2.40 -29.69 17.24
CA SER A 237 1.14 -29.25 17.86
C SER A 237 1.25 -27.81 18.37
N THR A 238 2.33 -27.49 19.09
CA THR A 238 2.64 -26.13 19.55
C THR A 238 2.72 -25.15 18.39
N ARG A 239 3.38 -25.53 17.29
CA ARG A 239 3.46 -24.69 16.08
C ARG A 239 2.09 -24.46 15.44
N GLN A 240 1.17 -25.42 15.55
CA GLN A 240 -0.18 -25.26 15.01
C GLN A 240 -1.00 -24.28 15.86
N ILE A 241 -0.98 -24.44 17.19
CA ILE A 241 -1.60 -23.50 18.14
C ILE A 241 -1.13 -22.06 17.88
N LEU A 242 0.17 -21.86 17.71
CA LEU A 242 0.74 -20.53 17.39
C LEU A 242 0.18 -19.96 16.08
N LYS A 243 0.08 -20.78 15.02
CA LYS A 243 -0.48 -20.35 13.74
C LYS A 243 -1.97 -20.02 13.83
N ASP A 244 -2.73 -20.79 14.59
CA ASP A 244 -4.16 -20.59 14.79
C ASP A 244 -4.42 -19.25 15.50
N HIS A 245 -3.51 -18.84 16.39
CA HIS A 245 -3.49 -17.52 17.02
C HIS A 245 -2.70 -16.44 16.25
N ALA A 246 -2.47 -16.67 14.95
CA ALA A 246 -1.85 -15.75 14.00
C ALA A 246 -0.39 -15.34 14.31
N PHE A 247 0.34 -16.10 15.11
CA PHE A 247 1.78 -15.92 15.25
C PHE A 247 2.51 -16.44 14.01
N ARG A 248 3.53 -15.71 13.57
CA ARG A 248 4.35 -16.06 12.41
C ARG A 248 5.80 -16.26 12.84
N TRP A 249 6.43 -17.31 12.32
CA TRP A 249 7.85 -17.55 12.53
C TRP A 249 8.68 -16.46 11.87
N ALA A 250 9.61 -15.86 12.62
CA ALA A 250 10.57 -14.88 12.14
C ALA A 250 12.00 -15.42 12.30
N PRO A 251 12.60 -15.97 11.22
CA PRO A 251 13.94 -16.56 11.29
C PRO A 251 15.02 -15.61 11.81
N SER A 252 14.93 -14.32 11.46
CA SER A 252 15.89 -13.28 11.89
C SER A 252 15.85 -12.97 13.38
N GLN A 253 14.78 -13.35 14.06
CA GLN A 253 14.56 -13.12 15.49
C GLN A 253 14.54 -14.43 16.28
N ASN A 254 14.64 -15.58 15.59
CA ASN A 254 14.45 -16.92 16.17
C ASN A 254 13.19 -17.02 17.06
N ALA A 255 12.11 -16.35 16.66
CA ALA A 255 10.91 -16.20 17.48
C ALA A 255 9.62 -16.33 16.67
N TRP A 256 8.56 -16.81 17.31
CA TRP A 256 7.19 -16.68 16.82
C TRP A 256 6.67 -15.32 17.21
N GLN A 257 6.20 -14.52 16.26
CA GLN A 257 5.85 -13.13 16.56
C GLN A 257 4.65 -12.63 15.78
N ARG A 258 4.02 -11.58 16.33
CA ARG A 258 2.99 -10.76 15.69
C ARG A 258 3.13 -9.31 16.14
N GLN A 259 2.43 -8.39 15.49
CA GLN A 259 2.46 -6.97 15.85
C GLN A 259 1.99 -6.77 17.30
N LEU A 260 2.73 -5.95 18.07
CA LEU A 260 2.40 -5.65 19.46
C LEU A 260 1.11 -4.83 19.51
N THR A 261 0.03 -5.48 19.94
CA THR A 261 -1.32 -4.93 20.02
C THR A 261 -2.05 -5.57 21.20
N ASN A 262 -3.13 -4.96 21.68
CA ASN A 262 -3.96 -5.56 22.73
C ASN A 262 -4.52 -6.93 22.31
N ALA A 263 -4.88 -7.09 21.03
CA ALA A 263 -5.29 -8.37 20.48
C ALA A 263 -4.15 -9.40 20.48
N ALA A 264 -2.90 -8.97 20.28
CA ALA A 264 -1.74 -9.85 20.39
C ALA A 264 -1.51 -10.33 21.82
N ARG A 265 -1.63 -9.44 22.82
CA ARG A 265 -1.54 -9.81 24.25
C ARG A 265 -2.59 -10.85 24.61
N HIS A 266 -3.84 -10.62 24.20
CA HIS A 266 -4.91 -11.59 24.38
C HIS A 266 -4.62 -12.94 23.69
N SER A 267 -4.12 -12.90 22.45
CA SER A 267 -3.77 -14.11 21.70
C SER A 267 -2.62 -14.87 22.36
N ALA A 268 -1.63 -14.18 22.92
CA ALA A 268 -0.54 -14.81 23.68
C ALA A 268 -1.09 -15.56 24.90
N ASN A 269 -2.00 -14.94 25.64
CA ASN A 269 -2.68 -15.59 26.79
C ASN A 269 -3.44 -16.84 26.37
N MET A 270 -4.12 -16.83 25.20
CA MET A 270 -4.81 -18.01 24.68
C MET A 270 -3.84 -19.12 24.27
N VAL A 271 -2.73 -18.79 23.61
CA VAL A 271 -1.66 -19.76 23.30
C VAL A 271 -1.14 -20.39 24.59
N ILE A 272 -0.81 -19.58 25.60
CA ILE A 272 -0.30 -20.07 26.89
C ILE A 272 -1.29 -21.02 27.54
N ARG A 273 -2.59 -20.70 27.51
CA ARG A 273 -3.64 -21.58 28.04
C ARG A 273 -3.68 -22.91 27.29
N ALA A 274 -3.70 -22.89 25.96
CA ALA A 274 -3.73 -24.10 25.15
C ALA A 274 -2.48 -24.99 25.36
N LEU A 275 -1.31 -24.38 25.54
CA LEU A 275 -0.07 -25.11 25.84
C LEU A 275 -0.08 -25.75 27.23
N ARG A 276 -0.71 -25.12 28.23
CA ARG A 276 -0.90 -25.73 29.55
C ARG A 276 -1.83 -26.94 29.48
N GLU A 277 -2.94 -26.81 28.75
CA GLU A 277 -3.92 -27.90 28.58
C GLU A 277 -3.33 -29.07 27.77
N SER A 278 -2.36 -28.83 26.89
CA SER A 278 -1.70 -29.88 26.10
C SER A 278 -0.57 -30.61 26.85
N ASN A 279 -0.04 -30.01 27.92
CA ASN A 279 1.06 -30.55 28.73
C ASN A 279 0.58 -31.16 30.07
N ALA A 280 -0.73 -31.07 30.38
CA ALA A 280 -1.37 -31.69 31.53
C ALA A 280 -1.94 -33.05 31.16
#